data_AF-A0A2T0S8L8-F1
#
_entry.id   AF-A0A2T0S8L8-F1
#
_cell.length_a   1.000
_cell.length_b   1.000
_cell.length_c   1.000
_cell.angle_alpha   90.00
_cell.angle_beta   90.00
_cell.angle_gamma   90.00
#
_symmetry.space_group_name_H-M   'P 1'
#
loop_
_entity.id
_entity.type
_entity.pdbx_description
1 polymer ?
#
loop_
_entity_poly.entity_id
_entity_poly.type
_entity_poly.pdbx_seq_one_letter_code
_entity_poly.pdbx_strand_id
1 'polypeptide(L)'
;MDPSFNTCLPSSPCPGRRIWSVDDIRRADRDAGRYYFSRNTMRAFRSRVGDKIHIGPGGIYFVTSEQREWNTERRYTVRQFNMATCGVDTVGEFMQYDTNPQAHRAAARFARF
;
A
#
# COMPACT_ATOMS: atom_id res chain seq x y z
N MET A 1 -27.57 -5.05 -23.78
CA MET A 1 -27.15 -4.11 -22.71
C MET A 1 -26.79 -4.98 -21.53
N ASP A 2 -25.49 -5.23 -21.36
CA ASP A 2 -24.98 -6.19 -20.38
C ASP A 2 -24.48 -5.40 -19.16
N PRO A 3 -25.02 -5.60 -17.95
CA PRO A 3 -24.61 -4.88 -16.76
C PRO A 3 -23.45 -5.65 -16.10
N SER A 4 -22.27 -5.61 -16.71
CA SER A 4 -21.05 -6.10 -16.06
C SER A 4 -20.52 -5.05 -15.09
N PHE A 5 -21.12 -5.03 -13.91
CA PHE A 5 -20.45 -4.56 -12.70
C PHE A 5 -19.09 -5.23 -12.63
N ASN A 6 -18.03 -4.44 -12.78
CA ASN A 6 -16.65 -4.85 -12.66
C ASN A 6 -16.35 -5.10 -11.16
N THR A 7 -16.97 -6.13 -10.60
CA THR A 7 -16.71 -6.60 -9.24
C THR A 7 -15.34 -7.27 -9.24
N CYS A 8 -14.37 -6.63 -8.59
CA CYS A 8 -13.32 -7.41 -7.97
C CYS A 8 -13.97 -8.47 -7.06
N LEU A 9 -13.46 -9.70 -7.16
CA LEU A 9 -13.60 -10.88 -6.29
C LEU A 9 -14.55 -12.00 -6.77
N PRO A 10 -14.30 -13.28 -6.40
CA PRO A 10 -13.03 -13.97 -6.14
C PRO A 10 -13.01 -15.42 -6.73
N SER A 11 -11.99 -15.81 -7.49
CA SER A 11 -11.75 -17.24 -7.78
C SER A 11 -10.42 -17.71 -7.22
N SER A 12 -10.55 -18.41 -6.10
CA SER A 12 -9.58 -19.26 -5.39
C SER A 12 -8.83 -18.62 -4.20
N PRO A 13 -8.95 -19.20 -2.98
CA PRO A 13 -8.01 -18.95 -1.91
C PRO A 13 -6.65 -19.52 -2.35
N CYS A 14 -5.69 -18.63 -2.55
CA CYS A 14 -4.29 -18.91 -2.88
C CYS A 14 -4.04 -19.58 -4.25
N PRO A 15 -3.88 -18.81 -5.34
CA PRO A 15 -2.91 -19.20 -6.35
C PRO A 15 -1.52 -19.14 -5.71
N GLY A 16 -0.73 -20.20 -5.83
CA GLY A 16 0.57 -20.37 -5.16
C GLY A 16 1.36 -19.07 -5.04
N ARG A 17 1.73 -18.73 -3.79
CA ARG A 17 2.56 -17.58 -3.35
C ARG A 17 2.89 -16.57 -4.46
N ARG A 18 1.92 -15.76 -4.90
CA ARG A 18 2.22 -14.63 -5.79
C ARG A 18 3.13 -13.67 -5.04
N ILE A 19 4.33 -13.46 -5.55
CA ILE A 19 5.22 -12.40 -5.07
C ILE A 19 4.60 -11.09 -5.54
N TRP A 20 4.17 -10.25 -4.61
CA TRP A 20 3.68 -8.90 -4.91
C TRP A 20 4.83 -7.92 -4.97
N SER A 21 4.83 -7.07 -6.00
CA SER A 21 5.65 -5.88 -6.08
C SER A 21 4.82 -4.62 -5.83
N VAL A 22 5.49 -3.48 -5.60
CA VAL A 22 4.81 -2.17 -5.56
C VAL A 22 4.10 -1.88 -6.87
N ASP A 23 4.66 -2.28 -8.01
CA ASP A 23 4.05 -2.02 -9.32
C ASP A 23 2.79 -2.86 -9.55
N ASP A 24 2.72 -4.07 -8.99
CA ASP A 24 1.49 -4.86 -8.97
C ASP A 24 0.39 -4.16 -8.17
N ILE A 25 0.74 -3.60 -7.01
CA ILE A 25 -0.20 -2.87 -6.15
C ILE A 25 -0.69 -1.60 -6.85
N ARG A 26 0.22 -0.83 -7.47
CA ARG A 26 -0.13 0.37 -8.26
C ARG A 26 -1.08 0.04 -9.41
N ARG A 27 -0.81 -1.06 -10.11
CA ARG A 27 -1.65 -1.54 -11.21
C ARG A 27 -3.04 -1.92 -10.70
N ALA A 28 -3.12 -2.70 -9.63
CA ALA A 28 -4.39 -3.13 -9.04
C ALA A 28 -5.22 -1.95 -8.51
N ASP A 29 -4.61 -0.98 -7.82
CA ASP A 29 -5.29 0.25 -7.36
C ASP A 29 -5.89 1.02 -8.55
N ARG A 30 -5.09 1.25 -9.59
CA ARG A 30 -5.54 1.96 -10.80
C ARG A 30 -6.65 1.20 -11.53
N ASP A 31 -6.48 -0.10 -11.76
CA ASP A 31 -7.42 -0.91 -12.53
C ASP A 31 -8.76 -1.07 -11.78
N ALA A 32 -8.74 -0.95 -10.46
CA ALA A 32 -9.94 -0.86 -9.60
C ALA A 32 -10.54 0.56 -9.52
N GLY A 33 -10.03 1.53 -10.29
CA GLY A 33 -10.54 2.91 -10.31
C GLY A 33 -10.20 3.73 -9.07
N ARG A 34 -9.17 3.34 -8.30
CA ARG A 34 -8.72 4.06 -7.11
C ARG A 34 -7.65 5.09 -7.44
N TYR A 35 -7.39 5.96 -6.47
CA TYR A 35 -6.57 7.16 -6.66
C TYR A 35 -5.37 7.24 -5.74
N TYR A 36 -5.06 6.21 -4.95
CA TYR A 36 -3.99 6.30 -3.96
C TYR A 36 -2.65 6.62 -4.63
N PHE A 37 -2.34 5.91 -5.72
CA PHE A 37 -1.10 6.14 -6.49
C PHE A 37 -1.27 7.17 -7.62
N SER A 38 -2.40 7.87 -7.69
CA SER A 38 -2.57 8.92 -8.68
C SER A 38 -1.55 10.04 -8.46
N ARG A 39 -1.11 10.67 -9.56
CA ARG A 39 -0.14 11.77 -9.49
C ARG A 39 -0.59 12.90 -8.55
N ASN A 40 -1.89 13.19 -8.52
CA ASN A 40 -2.45 14.25 -7.68
C ASN A 40 -2.37 13.89 -6.20
N THR A 41 -2.79 12.68 -5.81
CA THR A 41 -2.70 12.21 -4.42
C THR A 41 -1.25 12.15 -3.94
N MET A 42 -0.38 11.52 -4.71
CA MET A 42 1.05 11.40 -4.38
C MET A 42 1.72 12.78 -4.25
N ARG A 43 1.33 13.75 -5.09
CA ARG A 43 1.84 15.13 -5.02
C ARG A 43 1.30 15.89 -3.80
N ALA A 44 0.02 15.74 -3.47
CA ALA A 44 -0.60 16.43 -2.34
C ALA A 44 0.11 16.13 -1.02
N PHE A 45 0.50 14.86 -0.80
CA PHE A 45 1.21 14.42 0.40
C PHE A 45 2.74 14.32 0.22
N ARG A 46 3.25 14.67 -0.97
CA ARG A 46 4.67 14.53 -1.35
C ARG A 46 5.22 13.13 -1.04
N SER A 47 4.36 12.14 -1.26
CA SER A 47 4.61 10.75 -0.92
C SER A 47 5.66 10.14 -1.87
N ARG A 48 6.50 9.28 -1.32
CA ARG A 48 7.34 8.33 -2.07
C ARG A 48 7.05 6.94 -1.55
N VAL A 49 6.86 5.99 -2.46
CA VAL A 49 6.62 4.58 -2.12
C VAL A 49 7.96 3.88 -2.07
N GLY A 50 8.23 3.12 -1.01
CA GLY A 50 9.40 2.24 -0.93
C GLY A 50 9.13 0.91 -1.62
N ASP A 51 10.17 0.33 -2.23
CA ASP A 51 10.04 -0.84 -3.12
C ASP A 51 9.84 -2.18 -2.38
N LYS A 52 10.13 -2.21 -1.08
CA LYS A 52 10.05 -3.42 -0.26
C LYS A 52 8.63 -3.66 0.24
N ILE A 53 8.07 -4.80 -0.18
CA ILE A 53 6.79 -5.34 0.29
C ILE A 53 7.04 -6.38 1.39
N HIS A 54 6.16 -6.41 2.39
CA HIS A 54 6.10 -7.44 3.43
C HIS A 54 4.79 -8.21 3.29
N ILE A 55 4.88 -9.53 3.16
CA ILE A 55 3.74 -10.42 2.92
C ILE A 55 3.74 -11.51 4.00
N GLY A 56 2.59 -11.74 4.61
CA GLY A 56 2.36 -12.86 5.52
C GLY A 56 0.87 -13.02 5.86
N PRO A 57 0.53 -13.80 6.90
CA PRO A 57 -0.86 -14.08 7.30
C PRO A 57 -1.70 -12.81 7.51
N GLY A 58 -1.11 -11.74 8.05
CA GLY A 58 -1.78 -10.46 8.28
C GLY A 58 -2.06 -9.66 6.99
N GLY A 59 -1.53 -10.10 5.85
CA GLY A 59 -1.75 -9.49 4.55
C GLY A 59 -0.49 -8.87 3.93
N ILE A 60 -0.70 -7.84 3.10
CA ILE A 60 0.33 -7.22 2.27
C ILE A 60 0.58 -5.81 2.77
N TYR A 61 1.83 -5.53 3.17
CA TYR A 61 2.22 -4.24 3.75
C TYR A 61 3.41 -3.64 3.00
N PHE A 62 3.43 -2.31 2.94
CA PHE A 62 4.54 -1.55 2.38
C PHE A 62 4.71 -0.23 3.12
N VAL A 63 5.77 0.49 2.79
CA VAL A 63 6.11 1.75 3.45
C VAL A 63 6.05 2.88 2.44
N THR A 64 5.37 3.96 2.81
CA THR A 64 5.51 5.26 2.15
C THR A 64 6.30 6.21 3.04
N SER A 65 6.86 7.24 2.42
CA SER A 65 7.41 8.39 3.14
C SER A 65 6.77 9.67 2.66
N GLU A 66 6.53 10.60 3.55
CA GLU A 66 5.82 11.85 3.29
C GLU A 66 6.60 13.05 3.83
N GLN A 67 6.33 14.23 3.26
CA GLN A 67 6.85 15.50 3.76
C GLN A 67 5.69 16.42 4.09
N ARG A 68 5.63 16.88 5.33
CA ARG A 68 4.59 17.79 5.80
C ARG A 68 4.72 19.15 5.12
N GLU A 69 5.93 19.69 5.09
CA GLU A 69 6.26 21.00 4.53
C GLU A 69 7.52 20.93 3.66
N TRP A 70 7.79 22.01 2.92
CA TRP A 70 8.96 22.05 2.03
C TRP A 70 10.23 22.04 2.90
N ASN A 71 11.25 21.26 2.50
CA ASN A 71 12.50 21.07 3.26
C ASN A 71 12.35 20.46 4.67
N THR A 72 11.21 19.87 5.02
CA THR A 72 11.11 19.08 6.25
C THR A 72 11.63 17.66 6.07
N GLU A 73 12.12 17.07 7.16
CA GLU A 73 12.50 15.67 7.20
C GLU A 73 11.34 14.77 6.78
N ARG A 74 11.67 13.71 6.03
CA ARG A 74 10.67 12.72 5.61
C ARG A 74 10.33 11.84 6.80
N ARG A 75 9.03 11.70 7.07
CA ARG A 75 8.51 10.68 7.99
C ARG A 75 7.97 9.51 7.18
N TYR A 76 7.81 8.36 7.83
CA TYR A 76 7.40 7.13 7.18
C TYR A 76 6.09 6.62 7.75
N THR A 77 5.27 6.08 6.86
CA THR A 77 3.94 5.52 7.15
C THR A 77 3.89 4.08 6.68
N VAL A 78 3.36 3.18 7.50
CA VAL A 78 3.06 1.80 7.08
C VAL A 78 1.69 1.76 6.43
N ARG A 79 1.61 1.12 5.27
CA ARG A 79 0.40 0.98 4.47
C ARG A 79 0.05 -0.48 4.30
N GLN A 80 -1.23 -0.82 4.34
CA GLN A 80 -1.74 -2.15 4.00
C GLN A 80 -2.45 -2.09 2.66
N PHE A 81 -2.16 -3.05 1.79
CA PHE A 81 -2.94 -3.26 0.58
C PHE A 81 -4.07 -4.26 0.86
N ASN A 82 -5.31 -3.81 0.70
CA ASN A 82 -6.51 -4.60 0.88
C ASN A 82 -6.85 -5.34 -0.42
N MET A 83 -6.58 -6.65 -0.47
CA MET A 83 -6.83 -7.47 -1.66
C MET A 83 -8.32 -7.61 -2.02
N ALA A 84 -9.23 -7.41 -1.06
CA ALA A 84 -10.67 -7.51 -1.32
C ALA A 84 -11.15 -6.31 -2.15
N THR A 85 -10.61 -5.14 -1.84
CA THR A 85 -11.10 -3.88 -2.40
C THR A 85 -10.10 -3.20 -3.34
N CYS A 86 -8.89 -3.77 -3.47
CA CYS A 86 -7.71 -3.18 -4.11
C CYS A 86 -7.24 -1.86 -3.48
N GLY A 87 -7.55 -1.66 -2.20
CA GLY A 87 -7.29 -0.41 -1.49
C GLY A 87 -5.99 -0.29 -0.76
N VAL A 88 -5.64 0.93 -0.37
CA VAL A 88 -4.51 1.21 0.50
C VAL A 88 -4.98 1.93 1.76
N ASP A 89 -4.77 1.29 2.89
CA ASP A 89 -5.12 1.80 4.21
C ASP A 89 -3.85 2.16 5.01
N THR A 90 -3.96 3.14 5.90
CA THR A 90 -2.90 3.44 6.88
C THR A 90 -2.99 2.46 8.03
N VAL A 91 -1.85 1.90 8.44
CA VAL A 91 -1.76 1.02 9.62
C VAL A 91 -0.97 1.72 10.69
N GLY A 92 -1.61 1.98 11.82
CA GLY A 92 -1.08 2.90 12.83
C GLY A 92 -1.31 4.36 12.44
N GLU A 93 -0.36 5.23 12.76
CA GLU A 93 -0.48 6.67 12.53
C GLU A 93 0.18 7.10 11.22
N PHE A 94 -0.39 8.14 10.58
CA PHE A 94 0.25 8.78 9.44
C PHE A 94 1.54 9.49 9.88
N MET A 95 2.64 9.31 9.13
CA MET A 95 3.95 9.88 9.45
C MET A 95 4.52 9.45 10.82
N GLN A 96 4.18 8.25 11.29
CA GLN A 96 4.54 7.74 12.62
C GLN A 96 6.04 7.51 12.85
N TYR A 97 6.80 7.13 11.82
CA TYR A 97 8.17 6.65 11.98
C TYR A 97 9.19 7.66 11.46
N ASP A 98 10.32 7.78 12.17
CA ASP A 98 11.40 8.72 11.83
C ASP A 98 12.31 8.15 10.75
N THR A 99 12.43 6.82 10.68
CA THR A 99 13.40 6.15 9.80
C THR A 99 12.77 5.03 8.98
N ASN A 100 13.31 4.83 7.78
CA ASN A 100 12.87 3.75 6.89
C ASN A 100 12.98 2.36 7.55
N PRO A 101 14.09 1.99 8.25
CA PRO A 101 14.20 0.70 8.90
C PRO A 101 13.15 0.49 10.02
N GLN A 102 12.80 1.54 10.76
CA GLN A 102 11.78 1.46 11.81
C GLN A 102 10.41 1.12 11.20
N ALA A 103 10.03 1.81 10.13
CA ALA A 103 8.78 1.54 9.41
C ALA A 103 8.75 0.13 8.80
N HIS A 104 9.85 -0.33 8.18
CA HIS A 104 9.89 -1.70 7.65
C HIS A 104 9.87 -2.77 8.74
N ARG A 105 10.47 -2.54 9.92
CA ARG A 105 10.32 -3.46 11.07
C ARG A 105 8.88 -3.52 11.55
N ALA A 106 8.17 -2.38 11.58
CA ALA A 106 6.76 -2.35 11.92
C ALA A 106 5.90 -3.09 10.88
N ALA A 107 6.08 -2.81 9.59
CA ALA A 107 5.39 -3.51 8.51
C ALA A 107 5.64 -5.03 8.53
N ALA A 108 6.88 -5.47 8.78
CA ALA A 108 7.21 -6.88 8.94
C ALA A 108 6.51 -7.53 10.15
N ARG A 109 6.28 -6.78 11.23
CA ARG A 109 5.49 -7.28 12.37
C ARG A 109 4.02 -7.41 11.99
N PHE A 110 3.42 -6.39 11.39
CA PHE A 110 2.02 -6.44 10.95
C PHE A 110 1.77 -7.60 9.97
N ALA A 111 2.70 -7.86 9.05
CA ALA A 111 2.58 -8.99 8.12
C ALA A 111 2.60 -10.38 8.79
N ARG A 112 3.13 -10.50 10.02
CA ARG A 112 3.25 -11.78 10.73
C ARG A 112 2.05 -12.12 11.60
N PHE A 113 1.22 -11.13 11.98
CA PHE A 113 0.05 -11.34 12.83
C PHE A 113 -1.09 -12.00 12.09
#